data_AF-A0A7Y0SEB0-F1
#
_entry.id   AF-A0A7Y0SEB0-F1
#
_cell.length_a   1.000
_cell.length_b   1.000
_cell.length_c   1.000
_cell.angle_alpha   90.00
_cell.angle_beta   90.00
_cell.angle_gamma   90.00
#
_symmetry.space_group_name_H-M   'P 1'
#
loop_
_entity.id
_entity.type
_entity.pdbx_description
1 polymer ?
#
loop_
_entity_poly.entity_id
_entity_poly.type
_entity_poly.pdbx_seq_one_letter_code
_entity_poly.pdbx_strand_id
1 'polypeptide(L)'
;LYGGVFGLEVVDTHKWGGLLVTLIIALVGIVVSLPIGVVLALGRRSEMPIIRSICTVYIEVWRGVPLITVLFMASVMLPLFMSEGSETDK
;
A
#
# COMPACT_ATOMS: atom_id res chain seq x y z
N LEU A 1 -21.01 6.38 -15.41
CA LEU A 1 -21.21 5.16 -16.23
C LEU A 1 -22.21 4.26 -15.50
N TYR A 2 -23.50 4.44 -15.76
CA TYR A 2 -24.50 3.45 -15.36
C TYR A 2 -24.33 2.27 -16.32
N GLY A 3 -24.10 1.06 -15.80
CA GLY A 3 -24.18 -0.16 -16.60
C GLY A 3 -25.56 -0.29 -17.27
N GLY A 4 -25.68 -1.11 -18.32
CA GLY A 4 -26.95 -1.29 -19.06
C GLY A 4 -26.80 -1.37 -20.58
N VAL A 5 -25.61 -1.12 -21.13
CA VAL A 5 -25.31 -1.32 -22.56
C VAL A 5 -24.60 -2.68 -22.72
N PHE A 6 -24.92 -3.44 -23.77
CA PHE A 6 -24.39 -4.79 -24.05
C PHE A 6 -24.76 -5.92 -23.07
N GLY A 7 -25.91 -5.81 -22.37
CA GLY A 7 -26.36 -6.86 -21.44
C GLY A 7 -25.63 -6.89 -20.09
N LEU A 8 -24.89 -5.82 -19.78
CA LEU A 8 -24.22 -5.63 -18.49
C LEU A 8 -25.22 -5.21 -17.40
N GLU A 9 -25.05 -5.78 -16.21
CA GLU A 9 -25.84 -5.43 -15.02
C GLU A 9 -25.65 -3.97 -14.63
N VAL A 10 -26.74 -3.30 -14.24
CA VAL A 10 -26.70 -1.89 -13.81
C VAL A 10 -26.04 -1.81 -12.43
N VAL A 11 -24.83 -1.26 -12.38
CA VAL A 11 -24.11 -1.04 -11.11
C VAL A 11 -24.42 0.34 -10.58
N ASP A 12 -25.13 0.40 -9.45
CA ASP A 12 -25.44 1.64 -8.74
C ASP A 12 -24.18 2.43 -8.39
N THR A 13 -24.26 3.76 -8.51
CA THR A 13 -23.15 4.69 -8.23
C THR A 13 -22.51 4.45 -6.85
N HIS A 14 -23.28 3.98 -5.86
CA HIS A 14 -22.75 3.61 -4.54
C HIS A 14 -21.72 2.46 -4.57
N LYS A 15 -21.90 1.44 -5.43
CA LYS A 15 -20.99 0.30 -5.54
C LYS A 15 -19.65 0.67 -6.20
N TRP A 16 -19.57 1.83 -6.85
CA TRP A 16 -18.32 2.37 -7.39
C TRP A 16 -17.38 2.90 -6.28
N GLY A 17 -17.87 3.06 -5.06
CA GLY A 17 -17.07 3.52 -3.92
C GLY A 17 -15.79 2.71 -3.73
N GLY A 18 -15.86 1.38 -3.84
CA GLY A 18 -14.69 0.50 -3.67
C GLY A 18 -13.61 0.72 -4.73
N LEU A 19 -14.01 0.94 -5.99
CA LEU A 19 -13.07 1.27 -7.07
C LEU A 19 -12.38 2.61 -6.82
N LEU A 20 -13.14 3.64 -6.44
CA LEU A 20 -12.60 4.98 -6.15
C LEU A 20 -11.63 4.94 -4.96
N VAL A 21 -11.99 4.24 -3.88
CA VAL A 21 -11.12 4.07 -2.71
C VAL A 21 -9.82 3.37 -3.09
N THR A 22 -9.89 2.29 -3.86
CA THR A 22 -8.71 1.57 -4.34
C THR A 22 -7.81 2.46 -5.20
N LEU A 23 -8.41 3.22 -6.12
CA LEU A 23 -7.69 4.13 -7.00
C LEU A 23 -6.98 5.23 -6.19
N ILE A 24 -7.67 5.83 -5.23
CA ILE A 24 -7.11 6.89 -4.37
C ILE A 24 -5.94 6.34 -3.56
N ILE A 25 -6.12 5.19 -2.89
CA ILE A 25 -5.05 4.55 -2.09
C ILE A 25 -3.85 4.21 -2.98
N ALA A 26 -4.07 3.65 -4.16
CA ALA A 26 -3.00 3.31 -5.10
C ALA A 26 -2.24 4.55 -5.57
N LEU A 27 -2.95 5.60 -6.00
CA LEU A 27 -2.33 6.83 -6.49
C LEU A 27 -1.53 7.53 -5.40
N VAL A 28 -2.10 7.72 -4.21
CA VAL A 28 -1.41 8.34 -3.08
C VAL A 28 -0.19 7.50 -2.68
N GLY A 29 -0.35 6.17 -2.60
CA GLY A 29 0.75 5.26 -2.29
C GLY A 29 1.90 5.35 -3.30
N ILE A 30 1.60 5.40 -4.60
CA ILE A 30 2.61 5.56 -5.67
C ILE A 30 3.29 6.92 -5.55
N VAL A 31 2.53 8.01 -5.45
CA VAL A 31 3.07 9.38 -5.40
C VAL A 31 3.98 9.59 -4.18
N VAL A 32 3.64 9.01 -3.03
CA VAL A 32 4.44 9.13 -1.80
C VAL A 32 5.65 8.18 -1.81
N SER A 33 5.49 6.95 -2.33
CA SER A 33 6.59 5.97 -2.35
C SER A 33 7.66 6.27 -3.41
N LEU A 34 7.28 6.91 -4.52
CA LEU A 34 8.20 7.23 -5.61
C LEU A 34 9.37 8.14 -5.19
N PRO A 35 9.18 9.29 -4.51
CA PRO A 35 10.31 10.12 -4.06
C PRO A 35 11.23 9.39 -3.10
N ILE A 36 10.67 8.59 -2.18
CA ILE A 36 11.45 7.77 -1.24
C ILE A 36 12.28 6.72 -2.01
N GLY A 37 11.65 6.02 -2.95
CA GLY A 37 12.31 5.04 -3.80
C GLY A 37 13.43 5.64 -4.64
N VAL A 38 13.24 6.86 -5.17
CA VAL A 38 14.26 7.60 -5.92
C VAL A 38 15.45 7.95 -5.02
N VAL A 39 15.22 8.49 -3.82
CA VAL A 39 16.30 8.83 -2.87
C VAL A 39 17.11 7.58 -2.50
N LEU A 40 16.45 6.47 -2.20
CA LEU A 40 17.13 5.20 -1.87
C LEU A 40 17.89 4.62 -3.08
N ALA A 41 17.34 4.74 -4.28
CA ALA A 41 18.01 4.31 -5.50
C ALA A 41 19.28 5.12 -5.79
N LEU A 42 19.24 6.44 -5.55
CA LEU A 42 20.42 7.32 -5.63
C LEU A 42 21.44 6.97 -4.54
N GLY A 43 20.99 6.75 -3.30
CA GLY A 43 21.86 6.32 -2.18
C GLY A 43 22.59 5.00 -2.45
N ARG A 44 21.93 4.03 -3.10
CA ARG A 44 22.55 2.77 -3.54
C ARG A 44 23.66 2.96 -4.59
N ARG A 45 23.62 4.04 -5.37
CA ARG A 45 24.65 4.38 -6.37
C ARG A 45 25.79 5.25 -5.81
N SER A 46 25.75 5.58 -4.52
CA SER A 46 26.79 6.39 -3.88
C SER A 46 28.13 5.65 -3.74
N GLU A 47 29.23 6.39 -3.85
CA GLU A 47 30.60 5.91 -3.62
C GLU A 47 30.87 5.62 -2.13
N MET A 48 30.04 6.15 -1.22
CA MET A 48 30.18 5.89 0.22
C MET A 48 29.64 4.50 0.60
N PRO A 49 30.50 3.57 1.09
CA PRO A 49 30.12 2.17 1.31
C PRO A 49 29.04 1.98 2.38
N ILE A 50 29.01 2.84 3.40
CA ILE A 50 28.01 2.78 4.49
C ILE A 50 26.60 3.06 3.96
N ILE A 51 26.42 4.20 3.27
CA ILE A 51 25.11 4.61 2.75
C ILE A 51 24.62 3.63 1.69
N ARG A 52 25.52 3.19 0.80
CA ARG A 52 25.23 2.19 -0.21
C ARG A 52 24.76 0.88 0.42
N SER A 53 25.41 0.41 1.47
CA SER A 53 25.03 -0.82 2.18
C SER A 53 23.63 -0.71 2.80
N ILE A 54 23.37 0.38 3.55
CA ILE A 54 22.05 0.61 4.17
C ILE A 54 20.94 0.65 3.12
N CYS A 55 21.12 1.39 2.04
CA CYS A 55 20.14 1.48 0.96
C CYS A 55 19.91 0.13 0.28
N THR A 56 20.97 -0.65 0.07
CA THR A 56 20.90 -1.97 -0.56
C THR A 56 20.12 -2.94 0.32
N VAL A 57 20.46 -3.03 1.61
CA VAL A 57 19.77 -3.90 2.57
C VAL A 57 18.29 -3.55 2.66
N TYR A 58 17.94 -2.26 2.78
CA TYR A 58 16.54 -1.84 2.83
C TYR A 58 15.77 -2.27 1.57
N ILE A 59 16.34 -2.02 0.38
CA ILE A 59 15.70 -2.38 -0.90
C ILE A 59 15.56 -3.91 -1.04
N GLU A 60 16.57 -4.67 -0.65
CA GLU A 60 16.57 -6.13 -0.75
C GLU A 60 15.58 -6.78 0.22
N VAL A 61 15.47 -6.27 1.45
CA VAL A 61 14.48 -6.75 2.43
C VAL A 61 13.07 -6.62 1.87
N TRP A 62 12.67 -5.42 1.42
CA TRP A 62 11.32 -5.20 0.90
C TRP A 62 11.03 -5.95 -0.39
N ARG A 63 12.05 -6.23 -1.21
CA ARG A 63 11.90 -7.08 -2.41
C ARG A 63 11.85 -8.57 -2.09
N GLY A 64 12.47 -9.00 -0.99
CA GLY A 64 12.47 -10.39 -0.54
C GLY A 64 11.21 -10.76 0.25
N VAL A 65 10.55 -9.78 0.86
CA VAL A 65 9.29 -9.99 1.60
C VAL A 65 8.12 -10.06 0.62
N PRO A 66 7.34 -11.17 0.61
CA PRO A 66 6.14 -11.26 -0.23
C PRO A 66 5.08 -10.26 0.22
N LEU A 67 4.54 -9.46 -0.70
CA LEU A 67 3.53 -8.44 -0.35
C LEU A 67 2.29 -9.04 0.34
N ILE A 68 1.91 -10.26 -0.04
CA ILE A 68 0.78 -10.98 0.56
C ILE A 68 0.97 -11.25 2.07
N THR A 69 2.21 -11.47 2.55
CA THR A 69 2.45 -11.70 3.98
C THR A 69 2.25 -10.42 4.78
N VAL A 70 2.68 -9.28 4.23
CA VAL A 70 2.46 -7.96 4.84
C VAL A 70 0.97 -7.62 4.87
N LEU A 71 0.25 -7.87 3.78
CA LEU A 71 -1.20 -7.67 3.73
C LEU A 71 -1.92 -8.53 4.77
N PHE A 72 -1.55 -9.81 4.87
CA PHE A 72 -2.16 -10.71 5.86
C PHE A 72 -1.84 -10.27 7.29
N MET A 73 -0.57 -9.96 7.58
CA MET A 73 -0.14 -9.43 8.88
C MET A 73 -0.92 -8.16 9.24
N ALA A 74 -1.07 -7.21 8.31
CA ALA A 74 -1.86 -6.00 8.53
C ALA A 74 -3.33 -6.32 8.79
N SER A 75 -3.93 -7.26 8.05
CA SER A 75 -5.34 -7.65 8.25
C SER A 75 -5.60 -8.30 9.61
N VAL A 76 -4.62 -8.99 10.20
CA VAL A 76 -4.72 -9.64 11.51
C VAL A 76 -4.32 -8.71 12.65
N MET A 77 -3.29 -7.86 12.47
CA MET A 77 -2.81 -6.94 13.49
C MET A 77 -3.68 -5.68 13.62
N LEU A 78 -4.24 -5.16 12.53
CA LEU A 78 -5.06 -3.95 12.56
C LEU A 78 -6.26 -4.08 13.53
N PRO A 79 -7.02 -5.20 13.54
CA PRO A 79 -8.05 -5.43 14.55
C PRO A 79 -7.52 -5.46 15.98
N LEU A 80 -6.32 -5.99 16.23
CA LEU A 80 -5.73 -6.03 17.58
C LEU A 80 -5.42 -4.63 18.10
N PHE A 81 -4.80 -3.78 17.27
CA PHE A 81 -4.54 -2.38 17.63
C PHE A 81 -5.81 -1.55 17.77
N MET A 82 -6.84 -1.85 16.99
CA MET A 82 -8.15 -1.19 17.12
C MET A 82 -8.93 -1.69 18.35
N SER A 83 -8.81 -2.99 18.69
CA SER A 83 -9.48 -3.61 19.84
C SER A 83 -8.87 -3.17 21.18
N GLU A 84 -7.56 -2.95 21.26
CA GLU A 84 -6.92 -2.37 22.45
C GLU A 84 -7.37 -0.92 22.73
N GLY A 85 -7.93 -0.23 21.72
CA GLY A 85 -8.49 1.12 21.84
C GLY A 85 -10.01 1.20 21.92
N SER A 86 -10.74 0.08 21.89
CA SER A 86 -12.20 0.04 21.84
C SER A 86 -12.87 -0.79 22.94
N GLU A 87 -12.30 -0.84 24.15
CA GLU A 87 -13.10 -1.02 25.38
C GLU A 87 -13.62 0.33 25.90
N THR A 88 -14.02 1.24 25.00
CA THR A 88 -14.86 2.39 25.37
C THR A 88 -16.29 2.07 24.95
N ASP A 89 -16.98 1.42 25.88
CA ASP A 89 -18.44 1.39 26.09
C ASP A 89 -19.31 0.69 25.02
N LYS A 90 -19.59 -0.58 25.29
CA LYS A 90 -20.98 -1.08 25.45
C LYS A 90 -21.03 -2.15 26.52
#